data_AF-A0A1S8DCJ1-F1
#
_entry.id   AF-A0A1S8DCJ1-F1
#
_cell.length_a   1.000
_cell.length_b   1.000
_cell.length_c   1.000
_cell.angle_alpha   90.00
_cell.angle_beta   90.00
_cell.angle_gamma   90.00
#
_symmetry.space_group_name_H-M   'P 1'
#
loop_
_entity.id
_entity.type
_entity.pdbx_description
1 polymer ?
#
loop_
_entity_poly.entity_id
_entity_poly.type
_entity_poly.pdbx_seq_one_letter_code
_entity_poly.pdbx_strand_id
1 'polypeptide(L)'
;MHKLLPLALSVMLSACAVGPDYQAPASVPLTSFSQADAAAEQQASEQRFWSGFNDPQLAALVDRALAQNLDVQTLLARYQGAEALLRGARRDRWPSVTLQAAGGEQHLAEVERTDPNRERVEQYSVGSVASWELDFYGRLQRAVEAGEADLSASAADLSALQVAIAGQVASGYFTLR
;
A
#
# COMPACT_ATOMS: atom_id res chain seq x y z
N MET A 1 -46.20 -4.70 -1.56
CA MET A 1 -45.26 -3.60 -1.83
C MET A 1 -44.74 -2.92 -0.56
N HIS A 2 -45.56 -2.69 0.47
CA HIS A 2 -45.14 -2.04 1.73
C HIS A 2 -44.15 -2.85 2.61
N LYS A 3 -44.03 -4.17 2.44
CA LYS A 3 -43.09 -5.03 3.21
C LYS A 3 -41.64 -5.01 2.68
N LEU A 4 -41.40 -4.49 1.47
CA LEU A 4 -40.06 -4.41 0.88
C LEU A 4 -39.31 -3.13 1.29
N LEU A 5 -40.04 -2.08 1.66
CA LEU A 5 -39.49 -0.80 2.14
C LEU A 5 -38.64 -0.93 3.43
N PRO A 6 -39.05 -1.67 4.49
CA PRO A 6 -38.22 -1.81 5.69
C PRO A 6 -36.96 -2.66 5.42
N LEU A 7 -37.02 -3.62 4.50
CA LEU A 7 -35.86 -4.44 4.10
C LEU A 7 -34.84 -3.59 3.32
N ALA A 8 -35.30 -2.75 2.41
CA ALA A 8 -34.43 -1.84 1.66
C ALA A 8 -33.77 -0.78 2.57
N LEU A 9 -34.50 -0.26 3.56
CA LEU A 9 -33.97 0.70 4.53
C LEU A 9 -32.93 0.08 5.47
N SER A 10 -33.15 -1.17 5.91
CA SER A 10 -32.18 -1.87 6.76
C SER A 10 -30.89 -2.25 6.01
N VAL A 11 -30.97 -2.58 4.72
CA VAL A 11 -29.79 -2.78 3.86
C VAL A 11 -29.03 -1.48 3.61
N MET A 12 -29.70 -0.33 3.53
CA MET A 12 -29.04 0.98 3.41
C MET A 12 -28.32 1.42 4.71
N LEU A 13 -28.82 1.03 5.89
CA LEU A 13 -28.15 1.34 7.16
C LEU A 13 -26.91 0.48 7.42
N SER A 14 -26.80 -0.71 6.83
CA SER A 14 -25.62 -1.59 6.92
C SER A 14 -24.55 -1.30 5.86
N ALA A 15 -24.62 -0.15 5.19
CA ALA A 15 -23.64 0.25 4.17
C ALA A 15 -22.68 1.34 4.66
N CYS A 16 -22.74 1.72 5.94
CA CYS A 16 -21.89 2.76 6.50
C CYS A 16 -20.59 2.14 7.05
N ALA A 17 -19.44 2.58 6.53
CA ALA A 17 -18.15 2.19 7.06
C ALA A 17 -17.98 2.78 8.47
N VAL A 18 -17.87 1.90 9.48
CA VAL A 18 -17.78 2.31 10.88
C VAL A 18 -16.39 2.91 11.17
N GLY A 19 -16.35 3.87 12.09
CA GLY A 19 -15.12 4.58 12.48
C GLY A 19 -15.10 6.03 12.01
N PRO A 20 -14.08 6.82 12.41
CA PRO A 20 -13.96 8.21 11.99
C PRO A 20 -13.55 8.31 10.52
N ASP A 21 -14.14 9.26 9.81
CA ASP A 21 -13.65 9.68 8.50
C ASP A 21 -12.42 10.55 8.67
N TYR A 22 -11.34 10.22 7.96
CA TYR A 22 -10.11 11.00 8.01
C TYR A 22 -10.36 12.42 7.51
N GLN A 23 -9.96 13.40 8.31
CA GLN A 23 -9.91 14.81 7.92
C GLN A 23 -8.49 15.28 8.12
N ALA A 24 -7.89 15.81 7.06
CA ALA A 24 -6.55 16.38 7.14
C ALA A 24 -6.54 17.50 8.20
N PRO A 25 -5.55 17.51 9.12
CA PRO A 25 -5.42 18.58 10.10
C PRO A 25 -5.33 19.94 9.41
N ALA A 26 -6.01 20.95 9.96
CA ALA A 26 -5.88 22.31 9.47
C ALA A 26 -4.43 22.78 9.69
N SER A 27 -3.68 22.96 8.61
CA SER A 27 -2.38 23.63 8.64
C SER A 27 -2.59 25.14 8.59
N VAL A 28 -1.84 25.90 9.38
CA VAL A 28 -1.80 27.36 9.22
C VAL A 28 -1.12 27.64 7.87
N PRO A 29 -1.82 28.21 6.87
CA PRO A 29 -1.20 28.48 5.59
C PRO A 29 -0.12 29.55 5.79
N LEU A 30 1.11 29.26 5.37
CA LEU A 30 2.12 30.30 5.21
C LEU A 30 1.68 31.19 4.05
N THR A 31 1.22 32.40 4.36
CA THR A 31 0.73 33.37 3.35
C THR A 31 1.87 33.95 2.53
N SER A 32 3.08 34.05 3.09
CA SER A 32 4.28 34.48 2.39
C SER A 32 5.52 34.20 3.23
N PHE A 33 6.64 33.85 2.59
CA PHE A 33 7.95 33.91 3.23
C PHE A 33 8.44 35.36 3.30
N SER A 34 9.29 35.68 4.28
CA SER A 34 9.88 37.02 4.42
C SER A 34 10.77 37.44 3.25
N GLN A 35 11.17 36.48 2.40
CA GLN A 35 11.94 36.69 1.18
C GLN A 35 11.16 36.23 -0.07
N ALA A 36 9.83 36.26 -0.03
CA ALA A 36 9.03 35.94 -1.20
C ALA A 36 9.26 36.98 -2.31
N ASP A 37 9.94 36.58 -3.38
CA ASP A 37 10.03 37.34 -4.62
C ASP A 37 9.06 36.74 -5.63
N ALA A 38 8.06 37.54 -6.03
CA ALA A 38 7.01 37.13 -6.94
C ALA A 38 7.54 36.68 -8.32
N ALA A 39 8.77 37.06 -8.71
CA ALA A 39 9.38 36.59 -9.96
C ALA A 39 9.97 35.16 -9.86
N ALA A 40 10.29 34.70 -8.64
CA ALA A 40 10.88 33.37 -8.41
C ALA A 40 9.83 32.26 -8.31
N GLU A 41 8.60 32.58 -7.91
CA GLU A 41 7.51 31.61 -7.71
C GLU A 41 7.00 30.97 -9.01
N GLN A 42 7.03 31.66 -10.15
CA GLN A 42 6.53 31.12 -11.43
C GLN A 42 7.44 30.07 -12.09
N GLN A 43 8.70 29.93 -11.66
CA GLN A 43 9.74 29.25 -12.47
C GLN A 43 10.35 28.01 -11.82
N ALA A 44 10.04 27.72 -10.55
CA ALA A 44 10.59 26.58 -9.84
C ALA A 44 9.82 25.29 -10.16
N SER A 45 10.37 24.46 -11.04
CA SER A 45 10.20 23.02 -10.86
C SER A 45 11.03 22.63 -9.63
N GLU A 46 10.44 22.69 -8.43
CA GLU A 46 11.10 22.30 -7.17
C GLU A 46 11.82 20.95 -7.30
N GLN A 47 11.24 20.04 -8.09
CA GLN A 47 11.75 18.70 -8.35
C GLN A 47 13.14 18.66 -9.01
N ARG A 48 13.57 19.73 -9.69
CA ARG A 48 14.90 19.82 -10.35
C ARG A 48 15.59 21.17 -10.12
N PHE A 49 15.55 21.69 -8.89
CA PHE A 49 16.09 23.02 -8.55
C PHE A 49 17.53 23.26 -9.08
N TRP A 50 18.37 22.22 -9.18
CA TRP A 50 19.75 22.33 -9.66
C TRP A 50 19.87 22.74 -11.13
N SER A 51 18.83 22.60 -11.94
CA SER A 51 18.86 23.06 -13.34
C SER A 51 19.02 24.59 -13.44
N GLY A 52 18.62 25.33 -12.40
CA GLY A 52 18.77 26.79 -12.36
C GLY A 52 20.22 27.28 -12.38
N PHE A 53 21.18 26.44 -12.00
CA PHE A 53 22.62 26.79 -12.03
C PHE A 53 23.22 26.76 -13.44
N ASN A 54 22.53 26.18 -14.43
CA ASN A 54 23.02 26.04 -15.80
C ASN A 54 24.41 25.35 -15.91
N ASP A 55 24.74 24.45 -14.98
CA ASP A 55 25.99 23.69 -14.99
C ASP A 55 25.74 22.23 -15.42
N PRO A 56 26.19 21.81 -16.64
CA PRO A 56 25.96 20.47 -17.14
C PRO A 56 26.73 19.39 -16.38
N GLN A 57 27.85 19.73 -15.71
CA GLN A 57 28.58 18.76 -14.90
C GLN A 57 27.80 18.43 -13.62
N LEU A 58 27.24 19.45 -12.97
CA LEU A 58 26.38 19.28 -11.81
C LEU A 58 25.17 18.40 -12.16
N ALA A 59 24.48 18.72 -13.26
CA ALA A 59 23.33 17.95 -13.72
C ALA A 59 23.68 16.46 -13.92
N ALA A 60 24.80 16.17 -14.59
CA ALA A 60 25.24 14.80 -14.83
C ALA A 60 25.59 14.04 -13.53
N LEU A 61 26.11 14.73 -12.51
CA LEU A 61 26.39 14.14 -11.20
C LEU A 61 25.12 13.81 -10.43
N VAL A 62 24.12 14.72 -10.44
CA VAL A 62 22.83 14.48 -9.80
C VAL A 62 22.11 13.31 -10.47
N ASP A 63 22.04 13.28 -11.80
CA ASP A 63 21.39 12.18 -12.54
C ASP A 63 22.06 10.83 -12.23
N ARG A 64 23.40 10.79 -12.19
CA ARG A 64 24.14 9.57 -11.81
C ARG A 64 23.82 9.15 -10.38
N ALA A 65 23.79 10.10 -9.45
CA ALA A 65 23.48 9.81 -8.05
C ALA A 65 22.06 9.25 -7.92
N LEU A 66 21.05 9.87 -8.51
CA LEU A 66 19.66 9.40 -8.45
C LEU A 66 19.49 8.02 -9.11
N ALA A 67 20.21 7.73 -10.19
CA ALA A 67 20.13 6.45 -10.88
C ALA A 67 20.84 5.29 -10.15
N GLN A 68 21.92 5.58 -9.42
CA GLN A 68 22.81 4.55 -8.85
C GLN A 68 22.78 4.47 -7.33
N ASN A 69 22.11 5.39 -6.65
CA ASN A 69 22.03 5.41 -5.19
C ASN A 69 21.16 4.25 -4.66
N LEU A 70 21.70 3.48 -3.72
CA LEU A 70 21.06 2.30 -3.14
C LEU A 70 19.90 2.64 -2.18
N ASP A 71 19.92 3.82 -1.56
CA ASP A 71 18.83 4.28 -0.70
C ASP A 71 17.59 4.62 -1.55
N VAL A 72 17.78 5.22 -2.73
CA VAL A 72 16.71 5.44 -3.71
C VAL A 72 16.11 4.11 -4.16
N GLN A 73 16.94 3.11 -4.48
CA GLN A 73 16.46 1.78 -4.84
C GLN A 73 15.71 1.11 -3.68
N THR A 74 16.17 1.32 -2.44
CA THR A 74 15.51 0.79 -1.23
C THR A 74 14.13 1.40 -1.05
N LEU A 75 13.97 2.72 -1.19
CA LEU A 75 12.66 3.35 -1.09
C LEU A 75 11.74 2.98 -2.26
N LEU A 76 12.29 2.81 -3.47
CA LEU A 76 11.51 2.29 -4.60
C LEU A 76 10.97 0.88 -4.32
N ALA A 77 11.78 -0.01 -3.73
CA ALA A 77 11.33 -1.34 -3.34
C ALA A 77 10.24 -1.28 -2.24
N ARG A 78 10.34 -0.33 -1.30
CA ARG A 78 9.28 -0.09 -0.29
C ARG A 78 7.98 0.38 -0.93
N TYR A 79 8.05 1.31 -1.88
CA TYR A 79 6.88 1.75 -2.66
C TYR A 79 6.21 0.57 -3.39
N GLN A 80 6.99 -0.27 -4.07
CA GLN A 80 6.47 -1.46 -4.74
C GLN A 80 5.87 -2.47 -3.76
N GLY A 81 6.45 -2.61 -2.57
CA GLY A 81 5.90 -3.42 -1.48
C GLY A 81 4.55 -2.91 -1.00
N ALA A 82 4.43 -1.60 -0.77
CA ALA A 82 3.16 -0.96 -0.39
C ALA A 82 2.09 -1.15 -1.49
N GLU A 83 2.48 -1.03 -2.77
CA GLU A 83 1.57 -1.26 -3.90
C GLU A 83 1.06 -2.71 -3.92
N ALA A 84 1.95 -3.68 -3.68
CA ALA A 84 1.58 -5.10 -3.62
C ALA A 84 0.62 -5.39 -2.47
N LEU A 85 0.83 -4.79 -1.29
CA LEU A 85 -0.06 -4.92 -0.14
C LEU A 85 -1.44 -4.32 -0.42
N LEU A 86 -1.51 -3.13 -1.05
CA LEU A 86 -2.77 -2.51 -1.47
C LEU A 86 -3.52 -3.40 -2.48
N ARG A 87 -2.82 -4.04 -3.42
CA ARG A 87 -3.44 -5.01 -4.33
C ARG A 87 -4.03 -6.21 -3.57
N GLY A 88 -3.37 -6.67 -2.51
CA GLY A 88 -3.90 -7.69 -1.60
C GLY A 88 -5.19 -7.23 -0.90
N ALA A 89 -5.17 -6.06 -0.25
CA ALA A 89 -6.35 -5.51 0.42
C ALA A 89 -7.54 -5.31 -0.54
N ARG A 90 -7.29 -4.89 -1.78
CA ARG A 90 -8.33 -4.77 -2.82
C ARG A 90 -8.87 -6.14 -3.27
N ARG A 91 -8.03 -7.18 -3.28
CA ARG A 91 -8.45 -8.56 -3.60
C ARG A 91 -9.38 -9.13 -2.55
N ASP A 92 -9.15 -8.84 -1.27
CA ASP A 92 -9.94 -9.35 -0.14
C ASP A 92 -11.42 -8.95 -0.20
N ARG A 93 -11.76 -7.88 -0.96
CA ARG A 93 -13.14 -7.47 -1.22
C ARG A 93 -13.93 -8.43 -2.11
N TRP A 94 -13.26 -9.36 -2.76
CA TRP A 94 -13.86 -10.32 -3.68
C TRP A 94 -13.80 -11.75 -3.12
N PRO A 95 -14.70 -12.64 -3.55
CA PRO A 95 -14.61 -14.05 -3.20
C PRO A 95 -13.25 -14.64 -3.60
N SER A 96 -12.61 -15.35 -2.67
CA SER A 96 -11.44 -16.17 -2.97
C SER A 96 -11.88 -17.60 -3.24
N VAL A 97 -11.32 -18.21 -4.27
CA VAL A 97 -11.55 -19.62 -4.61
C VAL A 97 -10.19 -20.32 -4.62
N THR A 98 -10.07 -21.37 -3.82
CA THR A 98 -8.84 -22.15 -3.70
C THR A 98 -9.11 -23.60 -4.06
N LEU A 99 -8.18 -24.23 -4.77
CA LEU A 99 -8.21 -25.65 -5.05
C LEU A 99 -7.30 -26.34 -4.03
N GLN A 100 -7.80 -27.42 -3.43
CA GLN A 100 -7.13 -28.11 -2.34
C GLN A 100 -7.18 -29.61 -2.61
N ALA A 101 -6.05 -30.28 -2.36
CA ALA A 101 -5.94 -31.72 -2.40
C ALA A 101 -5.13 -32.18 -1.20
N ALA A 102 -5.60 -33.21 -0.50
CA ALA A 102 -4.93 -33.78 0.65
C ALA A 102 -4.96 -35.31 0.56
N GLY A 103 -3.90 -35.93 1.08
CA GLY A 103 -3.78 -37.37 1.24
C GLY A 103 -3.11 -37.63 2.58
N GLY A 104 -3.66 -38.54 3.36
CA GLY A 104 -3.16 -38.83 4.69
C GLY A 104 -3.50 -40.24 5.11
N GLU A 105 -2.75 -40.71 6.09
CA GLU A 105 -2.95 -42.02 6.68
C GLU A 105 -3.00 -41.84 8.20
N GLN A 106 -3.97 -42.49 8.83
CA GLN A 106 -4.15 -42.48 10.27
C GLN A 106 -4.11 -43.91 10.80
N HIS A 107 -3.30 -44.12 11.84
CA HIS A 107 -3.39 -45.30 12.68
C HIS A 107 -4.43 -45.08 13.78
N LEU A 108 -5.40 -45.97 13.86
CA LEU A 108 -6.48 -45.89 14.84
C LEU A 108 -6.07 -46.57 16.16
N ALA A 109 -6.30 -45.87 17.26
CA ALA A 109 -6.25 -46.48 18.59
C ALA A 109 -7.37 -47.52 18.73
N GLU A 110 -7.18 -48.54 19.56
CA GLU A 110 -8.12 -49.66 19.66
C GLU A 110 -9.55 -49.24 20.04
N VAL A 111 -9.70 -48.19 20.86
CA VAL A 111 -10.99 -47.61 21.26
C VAL A 111 -11.71 -46.87 20.12
N GLU A 112 -11.00 -46.48 19.06
CA GLU A 112 -11.53 -45.74 17.90
C GLU A 112 -11.92 -46.67 16.75
N ARG A 113 -11.59 -47.97 16.84
CA ARG A 113 -11.82 -48.96 15.78
C ARG A 113 -13.28 -49.41 15.78
N THR A 114 -13.99 -49.11 14.70
CA THR A 114 -15.32 -49.70 14.43
C THR A 114 -15.20 -51.13 13.88
N ASP A 115 -14.12 -51.43 13.17
CA ASP A 115 -13.72 -52.78 12.74
C ASP A 115 -12.40 -53.15 13.45
N PRO A 116 -12.36 -54.20 14.27
CA PRO A 116 -11.17 -54.60 15.04
C PRO A 116 -9.92 -54.85 14.18
N ASN A 117 -10.11 -55.26 12.92
CA ASN A 117 -9.01 -55.56 11.99
C ASN A 117 -8.56 -54.34 11.19
N ARG A 118 -9.25 -53.21 11.30
CA ARG A 118 -8.93 -51.98 10.57
C ARG A 118 -8.15 -51.01 11.45
N GLU A 119 -6.85 -51.24 11.56
CA GLU A 119 -5.94 -50.40 12.34
C GLU A 119 -5.40 -49.18 11.57
N ARG A 120 -5.55 -49.16 10.25
CA ARG A 120 -5.04 -48.13 9.35
C ARG A 120 -6.17 -47.62 8.47
N VAL A 121 -6.27 -46.29 8.37
CA VAL A 121 -7.21 -45.60 7.50
C VAL A 121 -6.44 -44.67 6.59
N GLU A 122 -6.56 -44.88 5.30
CA GLU A 122 -6.10 -43.94 4.28
C GLU A 122 -7.26 -43.03 3.86
N GLN A 123 -6.99 -41.74 3.74
CA GLN A 123 -7.97 -40.76 3.29
C GLN A 123 -7.35 -39.82 2.27
N TYR A 124 -8.02 -39.69 1.14
CA TYR A 124 -7.68 -38.76 0.07
C TYR A 124 -8.87 -37.84 -0.17
N SER A 125 -8.62 -36.55 -0.34
CA SER A 125 -9.64 -35.56 -0.65
C SER A 125 -9.13 -34.58 -1.70
N VAL A 126 -10.01 -34.20 -2.61
CA VAL A 126 -9.77 -33.15 -3.61
C VAL A 126 -11.04 -32.32 -3.70
N GLY A 127 -10.90 -31.00 -3.62
CA GLY A 127 -12.04 -30.10 -3.68
C GLY A 127 -11.63 -28.65 -3.84
N SER A 128 -12.60 -27.82 -4.17
CA SER A 128 -12.44 -26.37 -4.21
C SER A 128 -13.19 -25.72 -3.06
N VAL A 129 -12.57 -24.76 -2.39
CA VAL A 129 -13.19 -23.98 -1.32
C VAL A 129 -13.32 -22.53 -1.78
N ALA A 130 -14.54 -22.00 -1.71
CA ALA A 130 -14.82 -20.59 -1.92
C ALA A 130 -15.11 -19.92 -0.57
N SER A 131 -14.45 -18.80 -0.29
CA SER A 131 -14.69 -17.98 0.90
C SER A 131 -14.85 -16.52 0.51
N TRP A 132 -15.82 -15.85 1.11
CA TRP A 132 -16.07 -14.43 0.87
C TRP A 132 -16.53 -13.75 2.15
N GLU A 133 -15.88 -12.65 2.49
CA GLU A 133 -16.31 -11.78 3.58
C GLU A 133 -17.13 -10.62 3.01
N LEU A 134 -18.37 -10.50 3.46
CA LEU A 134 -19.25 -9.40 3.12
C LEU A 134 -18.95 -8.19 4.02
N ASP A 135 -18.63 -7.06 3.41
CA ASP A 135 -18.19 -5.87 4.13
C ASP A 135 -19.33 -4.99 4.65
N PHE A 136 -20.12 -5.49 5.61
CA PHE A 136 -21.26 -4.75 6.18
C PHE A 136 -20.86 -3.58 7.09
N TYR A 137 -19.65 -3.59 7.63
CA TYR A 137 -19.19 -2.56 8.57
C TYR A 137 -18.04 -1.71 8.01
N GLY A 138 -17.68 -1.92 6.74
CA GLY A 138 -16.60 -1.20 6.06
C GLY A 138 -15.19 -1.57 6.51
N ARG A 139 -14.99 -2.73 7.15
CA ARG A 139 -13.65 -3.20 7.57
C ARG A 139 -12.72 -3.35 6.36
N LEU A 140 -13.21 -3.97 5.28
CA LEU A 140 -12.41 -4.17 4.07
C LEU A 140 -12.23 -2.85 3.32
N GLN A 141 -13.24 -1.98 3.30
CA GLN A 141 -13.15 -0.63 2.77
C GLN A 141 -12.06 0.18 3.48
N ARG A 142 -12.08 0.25 4.82
CA ARG A 142 -11.05 0.98 5.60
C ARG A 142 -9.66 0.38 5.43
N ALA A 143 -9.54 -0.94 5.24
CA ALA A 143 -8.25 -1.58 4.95
C ALA A 143 -7.68 -1.14 3.59
N VAL A 144 -8.53 -0.96 2.57
CA VAL A 144 -8.12 -0.40 1.28
C VAL A 144 -7.74 1.07 1.40
N GLU A 145 -8.54 1.88 2.11
CA GLU A 145 -8.24 3.30 2.37
C GLU A 145 -6.88 3.47 3.07
N ALA A 146 -6.59 2.63 4.07
CA ALA A 146 -5.29 2.62 4.75
C ALA A 146 -4.14 2.25 3.79
N GLY A 147 -4.31 1.23 2.96
CA GLY A 147 -3.30 0.84 1.97
C GLY A 147 -3.04 1.92 0.91
N GLU A 148 -4.06 2.69 0.53
CA GLU A 148 -3.90 3.85 -0.37
C GLU A 148 -3.10 4.96 0.29
N ALA A 149 -3.38 5.26 1.56
CA ALA A 149 -2.61 6.20 2.35
C ALA A 149 -1.14 5.77 2.48
N ASP A 150 -0.86 4.51 2.82
CA ASP A 150 0.51 3.97 2.94
C ASP A 150 1.29 4.01 1.61
N LEU A 151 0.62 3.73 0.49
CA LEU A 151 1.22 3.84 -0.84
C LEU A 151 1.59 5.29 -1.16
N SER A 152 0.70 6.23 -0.87
CA SER A 152 0.96 7.67 -1.07
C SER A 152 2.09 8.20 -0.18
N ALA A 153 2.15 7.76 1.08
CA ALA A 153 3.23 8.09 2.01
C ALA A 153 4.58 7.56 1.49
N SER A 154 4.61 6.31 1.02
CA SER A 154 5.83 5.71 0.46
C SER A 154 6.30 6.44 -0.81
N ALA A 155 5.38 6.94 -1.63
CA ALA A 155 5.71 7.75 -2.80
C ALA A 155 6.29 9.13 -2.41
N ALA A 156 5.75 9.74 -1.37
CA ALA A 156 6.25 10.99 -0.81
C ALA A 156 7.65 10.82 -0.22
N ASP A 157 7.91 9.74 0.53
CA ASP A 157 9.24 9.42 1.07
C ASP A 157 10.28 9.25 -0.03
N LEU A 158 9.95 8.52 -1.11
CA LEU A 158 10.83 8.36 -2.27
C LEU A 158 11.17 9.71 -2.90
N SER A 159 10.16 10.57 -3.10
CA SER A 159 10.33 11.89 -3.68
C SER A 159 11.19 12.80 -2.78
N ALA A 160 10.96 12.77 -1.47
CA ALA A 160 11.72 13.53 -0.49
C ALA A 160 13.20 13.13 -0.46
N LEU A 161 13.49 11.81 -0.53
CA LEU A 161 14.87 11.34 -0.60
C LEU A 161 15.57 11.79 -1.89
N GLN A 162 14.88 11.77 -3.03
CA GLN A 162 15.45 12.25 -4.30
C GLN A 162 15.87 13.73 -4.20
N VAL A 163 15.03 14.57 -3.59
CA VAL A 163 15.35 15.98 -3.32
C VAL A 163 16.55 16.09 -2.39
N ALA A 164 16.61 15.31 -1.30
CA ALA A 164 17.71 15.32 -0.35
C ALA A 164 19.05 14.91 -1.00
N ILE A 165 19.07 13.84 -1.80
CA ILE A 165 20.26 13.38 -2.52
C ILE A 165 20.74 14.44 -3.52
N ALA A 166 19.83 15.04 -4.28
CA ALA A 166 20.18 16.12 -5.19
C ALA A 166 20.80 17.33 -4.44
N GLY A 167 20.25 17.70 -3.29
CA GLY A 167 20.79 18.73 -2.40
C GLY A 167 22.20 18.41 -1.89
N GLN A 168 22.43 17.17 -1.46
CA GLN A 168 23.74 16.72 -0.99
C GLN A 168 24.79 16.74 -2.11
N VAL A 169 24.44 16.28 -3.30
CA VAL A 169 25.34 16.32 -4.47
C VAL A 169 25.69 17.76 -4.83
N ALA A 170 24.70 18.65 -4.90
CA ALA A 170 24.94 20.06 -5.21
C ALA A 170 25.83 20.73 -4.17
N SER A 171 25.54 20.54 -2.88
CA SER A 171 26.35 21.09 -1.79
C SER A 171 27.81 20.59 -1.84
N GLY A 172 28.00 19.28 -2.03
CA GLY A 172 29.33 18.69 -2.14
C GLY A 172 30.10 19.19 -3.37
N TYR A 173 29.42 19.31 -4.51
CA TYR A 173 30.02 19.84 -5.75
C TYR A 173 30.57 21.25 -5.58
N PHE A 174 29.78 22.15 -5.01
CA PHE A 174 30.21 23.54 -4.79
C PHE A 174 31.26 23.69 -3.68
N THR A 175 31.28 22.80 -2.70
CA THR A 175 32.32 22.83 -1.65
C THR A 175 33.70 22.45 -2.19
N LEU A 176 33.77 21.58 -3.19
CA LEU A 176 35.02 21.13 -3.82
C LEU A 176 35.56 22.10 -4.88
N ARG A 177 34.79 23.13 -5.23
CA ARG A 177 35.10 24.08 -6.30
C ARG A 177 35.59 25.41 -5.73
#